data_AF-X1IEU1-F1
#
_entry.id   AF-X1IEU1-F1
#
_cell.length_a   1.000
_cell.length_b   1.000
_cell.length_c   1.000
_cell.angle_alpha   90.00
_cell.angle_beta   90.00
_cell.angle_gamma   90.00
#
_symmetry.space_group_name_H-M   'P 1'
#
loop_
_entity.id
_entity.type
_entity.pdbx_description
1 polymer ?
#
loop_
_entity_poly.entity_id
_entity_poly.type
_entity_poly.pdbx_seq_one_letter_code
_entity_poly.pdbx_strand_id
1 'polypeptide(L)'
;MSDIAIVGNGCQIEALRKMQNHPRFDFEVFDLVSLAIGTFCFGTFHNEQLSDCFSKYGINRSEILNIKTDKNNFKMVVTTKSGNKEIPLNYLYDKSIRNACFSCSDYVSEFADISVGNVGSEDGYKTFIIRTKRGKEVFNLAIENGLLEAKQLTIDNEELVLDITRSRTDIVKIDKVVDHSSEIKSFLIKNERIAKAYRPGMFVILWVLNADFLP
;
A
#
# COMPACT_ATOMS: atom_id res chain seq x y z
N MET A 1 -6.99 -15.52 -30.85
CA MET A 1 -6.91 -15.72 -29.39
C MET A 1 -6.86 -14.36 -28.75
N SER A 2 -7.69 -14.11 -27.74
CA SER A 2 -7.71 -12.84 -27.03
C SER A 2 -6.79 -12.95 -25.81
N ASP A 3 -5.73 -12.15 -25.78
CA ASP A 3 -4.83 -12.02 -24.63
C ASP A 3 -5.40 -10.97 -23.66
N ILE A 4 -5.61 -11.36 -22.40
CA ILE A 4 -6.13 -10.47 -21.37
C ILE A 4 -4.99 -10.07 -20.43
N ALA A 5 -4.82 -8.76 -20.24
CA ALA A 5 -4.01 -8.22 -19.17
C ALA A 5 -4.93 -7.79 -18.00
N ILE A 6 -4.57 -8.16 -16.77
CA ILE A 6 -5.26 -7.72 -15.56
C ILE A 6 -4.35 -6.78 -14.77
N VAL A 7 -4.92 -5.67 -14.31
CA VAL A 7 -4.28 -4.77 -13.35
C VAL A 7 -5.09 -4.79 -12.07
N GLY A 8 -4.42 -5.05 -10.93
CA GLY A 8 -5.09 -5.14 -9.65
C GLY A 8 -4.14 -4.98 -8.47
N ASN A 9 -4.71 -4.82 -7.27
CA ASN A 9 -3.94 -4.87 -6.04
C ASN A 9 -3.57 -6.32 -5.65
N GLY A 10 -2.73 -6.48 -4.63
CA GLY A 10 -2.24 -7.81 -4.20
C GLY A 10 -3.34 -8.86 -4.01
N CYS A 11 -4.43 -8.52 -3.31
CA CYS A 11 -5.50 -9.49 -3.07
C CYS A 11 -6.32 -9.84 -4.33
N GLN A 12 -6.45 -8.93 -5.30
CA GLN A 12 -7.06 -9.24 -6.60
C GLN A 12 -6.17 -10.15 -7.45
N ILE A 13 -4.86 -9.92 -7.43
CA ILE A 13 -3.89 -10.77 -8.14
C ILE A 13 -3.79 -12.15 -7.47
N GLU A 14 -3.84 -12.22 -6.13
CA GLU A 14 -3.90 -13.48 -5.39
C GLU A 14 -5.18 -14.26 -5.76
N ALA A 15 -6.33 -13.59 -5.84
CA ALA A 15 -7.57 -14.22 -6.29
C ALA A 15 -7.45 -14.78 -7.71
N LEU A 16 -6.85 -14.02 -8.64
CA LEU A 16 -6.55 -14.50 -9.99
C LEU A 16 -5.69 -15.77 -9.96
N ARG A 17 -4.55 -15.75 -9.26
CA ARG A 17 -3.66 -16.92 -9.19
C ARG A 17 -4.33 -18.12 -8.53
N LYS A 18 -5.16 -17.89 -7.52
CA LYS A 18 -5.97 -18.95 -6.91
C LYS A 18 -6.96 -19.53 -7.92
N MET A 19 -7.62 -18.72 -8.72
CA MET A 19 -8.53 -19.21 -9.77
C MET A 19 -7.78 -20.02 -10.85
N GLN A 20 -6.58 -19.60 -11.24
CA GLN A 20 -5.77 -20.31 -12.24
C GLN A 20 -5.18 -21.64 -11.75
N ASN A 21 -4.94 -21.79 -10.44
CA ASN A 21 -4.20 -22.94 -9.90
C ASN A 21 -5.04 -23.87 -9.02
N HIS A 22 -6.27 -23.51 -8.67
CA HIS A 22 -7.07 -24.30 -7.74
C HIS A 22 -7.89 -25.36 -8.49
N PRO A 23 -7.83 -26.64 -8.08
CA PRO A 23 -8.35 -27.77 -8.85
C PRO A 23 -9.88 -27.82 -8.99
N ARG A 24 -10.62 -26.94 -8.30
CA ARG A 24 -12.09 -26.81 -8.43
C ARG A 24 -12.53 -25.68 -9.35
N PHE A 25 -11.61 -24.84 -9.81
CA PHE A 25 -11.91 -23.78 -10.77
C PHE A 25 -11.40 -24.25 -12.12
N ASP A 26 -12.32 -24.70 -12.96
CA ASP A 26 -12.06 -25.12 -14.33
C ASP A 26 -12.76 -24.12 -15.26
N PHE A 27 -12.24 -22.89 -15.27
CA PHE A 27 -12.76 -21.81 -16.09
C PHE A 27 -11.67 -21.37 -17.06
N GLU A 28 -11.82 -21.79 -18.32
CA GLU A 28 -10.91 -21.44 -19.43
C GLU A 28 -10.68 -19.93 -19.57
N VAL A 29 -11.60 -19.10 -19.09
CA VAL A 29 -11.51 -17.63 -19.11
C VAL A 29 -10.28 -17.10 -18.34
N PHE A 30 -9.84 -17.75 -17.27
CA PHE A 30 -8.66 -17.28 -16.51
C PHE A 30 -7.34 -17.69 -17.17
N ASP A 31 -7.35 -18.69 -18.05
CA ASP A 31 -6.19 -19.08 -18.84
C ASP A 31 -5.92 -18.09 -19.98
N LEU A 32 -6.92 -17.26 -20.34
CA LEU A 32 -6.75 -16.13 -21.25
C LEU A 32 -5.95 -14.98 -20.63
N VAL A 33 -5.72 -14.99 -19.31
CA VAL A 33 -4.95 -13.93 -18.63
C VAL A 33 -3.47 -14.18 -18.83
N SER A 34 -2.89 -13.50 -19.81
CA SER A 34 -1.50 -13.63 -20.23
C SER A 34 -0.56 -12.60 -19.60
N LEU A 35 -1.09 -11.67 -18.81
CA LEU A 35 -0.29 -10.73 -18.01
C LEU A 35 -1.05 -10.24 -16.78
N ALA A 36 -0.42 -10.31 -15.62
CA ALA A 36 -0.94 -9.78 -14.36
C ALA A 36 -0.01 -8.67 -13.82
N ILE A 37 -0.51 -7.44 -13.76
CA ILE A 37 0.19 -6.29 -13.19
C ILE A 37 -0.39 -5.96 -11.81
N GLY A 38 0.44 -6.05 -10.80
CA GLY A 38 0.11 -5.78 -9.41
C GLY A 38 0.43 -4.35 -8.99
N THR A 39 -0.44 -3.68 -8.26
CA THR A 39 -0.13 -2.37 -7.66
C THR A 39 0.19 -2.49 -6.19
N PHE A 40 1.19 -1.72 -5.70
CA PHE A 40 1.46 -1.64 -4.27
C PHE A 40 0.23 -1.11 -3.52
N CYS A 41 -0.11 -1.71 -2.38
CA CYS A 41 -1.36 -1.41 -1.68
C CYS A 41 -1.25 -1.55 -0.16
N PHE A 42 -1.55 -0.47 0.56
CA PHE A 42 -1.67 -0.47 2.03
C PHE A 42 -3.11 -0.65 2.53
N GLY A 43 -4.07 -0.68 1.62
CA GLY A 43 -5.48 -0.76 1.94
C GLY A 43 -6.31 0.01 0.94
N THR A 44 -7.59 -0.31 0.90
CA THR A 44 -8.56 0.32 0.01
C THR A 44 -9.69 0.91 0.85
N PHE A 45 -10.19 2.06 0.42
CA PHE A 45 -11.24 2.74 1.15
C PHE A 45 -12.61 2.08 0.93
N HIS A 46 -13.43 2.09 1.97
CA HIS A 46 -14.86 1.85 1.88
C HIS A 46 -15.54 3.12 1.38
N ASN A 47 -16.32 3.01 0.30
CA ASN A 47 -16.85 4.19 -0.39
C ASN A 47 -17.71 5.10 0.49
N GLU A 48 -18.53 4.52 1.37
CA GLU A 48 -19.40 5.28 2.26
C GLU A 48 -18.60 5.97 3.37
N GLN A 49 -17.69 5.23 4.03
CA GLN A 49 -16.87 5.77 5.11
C GLN A 49 -15.91 6.85 4.62
N LEU A 50 -15.37 6.69 3.40
CA LEU A 50 -14.58 7.75 2.76
C LEU A 50 -15.44 8.97 2.44
N SER A 51 -16.69 8.76 2.04
CA SER A 51 -17.65 9.84 1.82
C SER A 51 -17.90 10.62 3.10
N ASP A 52 -18.07 9.93 4.23
CA ASP A 52 -18.23 10.57 5.55
C ASP A 52 -16.99 11.39 5.94
N CYS A 53 -15.80 10.85 5.65
CA CYS A 53 -14.55 11.58 5.84
C CYS A 53 -14.51 12.85 4.97
N PHE A 54 -14.86 12.75 3.68
CA PHE A 54 -14.91 13.92 2.80
C PHE A 54 -15.93 14.96 3.30
N SER A 55 -17.14 14.55 3.68
CA SER A 55 -18.15 15.46 4.22
C SER A 55 -17.68 16.18 5.47
N LYS A 56 -16.99 15.47 6.40
CA LYS A 56 -16.42 16.08 7.61
C LYS A 56 -15.38 17.17 7.30
N TYR A 57 -14.63 17.02 6.21
CA TYR A 57 -13.63 17.98 5.77
C TYR A 57 -14.18 19.01 4.76
N GLY A 58 -15.51 19.04 4.57
CA GLY A 58 -16.17 19.97 3.66
C GLY A 58 -15.81 19.73 2.19
N ILE A 59 -15.54 18.48 1.81
CA ILE A 59 -15.19 18.08 0.46
C ILE A 59 -16.43 17.51 -0.24
N ASN A 60 -16.86 18.17 -1.30
CA ASN A 60 -17.87 17.65 -2.20
C ASN A 60 -17.22 16.76 -3.27
N ARG A 61 -17.64 15.49 -3.35
CA ARG A 61 -17.08 14.49 -4.27
C ARG A 61 -17.20 14.89 -5.73
N SER A 62 -18.28 15.59 -6.12
CA SER A 62 -18.48 16.04 -7.50
C SER A 62 -17.55 17.17 -7.92
N GLU A 63 -16.83 17.78 -6.98
CA GLU A 63 -15.91 18.89 -7.22
C GLU A 63 -14.44 18.45 -7.22
N ILE A 64 -14.16 17.18 -6.90
CA ILE A 64 -12.80 16.65 -6.85
C ILE A 64 -12.22 16.62 -8.27
N LEU A 65 -11.09 17.30 -8.43
CA LEU A 65 -10.30 17.31 -9.67
C LEU A 65 -9.11 16.37 -9.58
N ASN A 66 -8.52 16.23 -8.38
CA ASN A 66 -7.35 15.39 -8.16
C ASN A 66 -7.24 14.96 -6.70
N ILE A 67 -6.61 13.81 -6.48
CA ILE A 67 -6.24 13.32 -5.14
C ILE A 67 -4.78 12.90 -5.20
N LYS A 68 -3.97 13.42 -4.28
CA LYS A 68 -2.58 13.05 -4.09
C LYS A 68 -2.30 12.72 -2.64
N THR A 69 -1.26 11.93 -2.42
CA THR A 69 -0.73 11.66 -1.09
C THR A 69 0.48 12.54 -0.88
N ASP A 70 0.44 13.43 0.10
CA ASP A 70 1.62 14.08 0.65
C ASP A 70 2.26 13.13 1.66
N LYS A 71 3.34 12.47 1.21
CA LYS A 71 4.07 11.50 2.01
C LYS A 71 4.81 12.16 3.18
N ASN A 72 5.28 13.39 3.00
CA ASN A 72 6.11 14.09 3.98
C ASN A 72 5.30 14.54 5.19
N ASN A 73 4.06 14.97 4.94
CA ASN A 73 3.15 15.44 5.99
C ASN A 73 2.05 14.43 6.34
N PHE A 74 2.13 13.21 5.79
CA PHE A 74 1.18 12.12 6.01
C PHE A 74 -0.30 12.51 5.79
N LYS A 75 -0.56 13.21 4.69
CA LYS A 75 -1.89 13.74 4.34
C LYS A 75 -2.34 13.30 2.95
N MET A 76 -3.66 13.15 2.80
CA MET A 76 -4.31 13.16 1.51
C MET A 76 -4.65 14.60 1.14
N VAL A 77 -4.11 15.06 0.01
CA VAL A 77 -4.41 16.37 -0.57
C VAL A 77 -5.45 16.17 -1.67
N VAL A 78 -6.63 16.76 -1.47
CA VAL A 78 -7.75 16.75 -2.41
C VAL A 78 -7.84 18.12 -3.06
N THR A 79 -7.56 18.19 -4.36
CA THR A 79 -7.78 19.40 -5.14
C THR A 79 -9.21 19.43 -5.64
N THR A 80 -9.95 20.46 -5.26
CA THR A 80 -11.33 20.69 -5.68
C THR A 80 -11.43 21.98 -6.50
N LYS A 81 -12.59 22.21 -7.12
CA LYS A 81 -12.88 23.48 -7.82
C LYS A 81 -12.80 24.71 -6.91
N SER A 82 -13.03 24.54 -5.59
CA SER A 82 -13.00 25.62 -4.59
C SER A 82 -11.65 25.75 -3.86
N GLY A 83 -10.67 24.91 -4.19
CA GLY A 83 -9.32 24.92 -3.60
C GLY A 83 -8.86 23.56 -3.09
N ASN A 84 -7.70 23.53 -2.45
CA ASN A 84 -7.13 22.32 -1.86
C ASN A 84 -7.65 22.09 -0.44
N LYS A 85 -7.89 20.82 -0.12
CA LYS A 85 -8.24 20.34 1.23
C LYS A 85 -7.30 19.22 1.61
N GLU A 86 -6.95 19.15 2.89
CA GLU A 86 -6.03 18.14 3.42
C GLU A 86 -6.72 17.31 4.49
N ILE A 87 -6.58 15.98 4.39
CA ILE A 87 -7.06 15.04 5.39
C ILE A 87 -5.87 14.22 5.89
N PRO A 88 -5.63 14.12 7.22
CA PRO A 88 -4.62 13.23 7.77
C PRO A 88 -4.85 11.78 7.34
N LEU A 89 -3.82 11.10 6.87
CA LEU A 89 -3.93 9.71 6.40
C LEU A 89 -4.24 8.75 7.54
N ASN A 90 -3.74 8.98 8.76
CA ASN A 90 -4.07 8.16 9.94
C ASN A 90 -5.57 8.18 10.23
N TYR A 91 -6.21 9.35 10.12
CA TYR A 91 -7.65 9.49 10.27
C TYR A 91 -8.40 8.70 9.19
N LEU A 92 -7.99 8.84 7.92
CA LEU A 92 -8.58 8.06 6.83
C LEU A 92 -8.37 6.56 7.01
N TYR A 93 -7.20 6.16 7.51
CA TYR A 93 -6.86 4.76 7.75
C TYR A 93 -7.75 4.14 8.83
N ASP A 94 -7.94 4.84 9.95
CA ASP A 94 -8.80 4.41 11.07
C ASP A 94 -10.28 4.42 10.71
N LYS A 95 -10.74 5.40 9.92
CA LYS A 95 -12.18 5.61 9.68
C LYS A 95 -12.73 5.01 8.41
N SER A 96 -11.90 4.81 7.38
CA SER A 96 -12.41 4.51 6.05
C SER A 96 -11.74 3.34 5.32
N ILE A 97 -10.72 2.69 5.90
CA ILE A 97 -10.15 1.49 5.29
C ILE A 97 -11.06 0.30 5.52
N ARG A 98 -11.21 -0.55 4.50
CA ARG A 98 -11.97 -1.79 4.62
C ARG A 98 -11.35 -2.72 5.67
N ASN A 99 -12.16 -3.25 6.57
CA ASN A 99 -11.70 -4.14 7.64
C ASN A 99 -10.85 -5.34 7.15
N ALA A 100 -11.20 -5.92 6.00
CA ALA A 100 -10.45 -7.04 5.42
C ALA A 100 -9.00 -6.66 5.07
N CYS A 101 -8.70 -5.38 4.84
CA CYS A 101 -7.34 -4.93 4.56
C CYS A 101 -6.41 -5.09 5.77
N PHE A 102 -6.92 -5.14 7.01
CA PHE A 102 -6.08 -5.38 8.20
C PHE A 102 -5.61 -6.84 8.32
N SER A 103 -6.24 -7.76 7.60
CA SER A 103 -5.81 -9.17 7.52
C SER A 103 -4.93 -9.47 6.30
N CYS A 104 -4.68 -8.47 5.44
CA CYS A 104 -3.88 -8.63 4.24
C CYS A 104 -2.40 -8.36 4.54
N SER A 105 -1.56 -9.36 4.29
CA SER A 105 -0.10 -9.31 4.47
C SER A 105 0.67 -8.88 3.22
N ASP A 106 0.02 -8.79 2.07
CA ASP A 106 0.68 -8.47 0.80
C ASP A 106 0.65 -6.97 0.51
N TYR A 107 1.82 -6.33 0.53
CA TYR A 107 1.98 -4.92 0.14
C TYR A 107 2.32 -4.75 -1.34
N VAL A 108 3.24 -5.58 -1.86
CA VAL A 108 3.88 -5.40 -3.17
C VAL A 108 3.27 -6.26 -4.27
N SER A 109 2.08 -6.84 -4.04
CA SER A 109 1.42 -7.75 -4.98
C SER A 109 2.34 -8.89 -5.42
N GLU A 110 2.73 -9.75 -4.47
CA GLU A 110 3.79 -10.75 -4.63
C GLU A 110 3.54 -11.77 -5.74
N PHE A 111 2.27 -11.98 -6.11
CA PHE A 111 1.85 -12.96 -7.11
C PHE A 111 1.69 -12.41 -8.53
N ALA A 112 2.04 -11.14 -8.76
CA ALA A 112 1.97 -10.50 -10.08
C ALA A 112 3.13 -10.93 -11.00
N ASP A 113 2.98 -10.74 -12.31
CA ASP A 113 4.10 -10.83 -13.25
C ASP A 113 5.02 -9.61 -13.11
N ILE A 114 4.41 -8.44 -12.94
CA ILE A 114 5.06 -7.15 -12.68
C ILE A 114 4.32 -6.47 -11.54
N SER A 115 5.02 -6.05 -10.50
CA SER A 115 4.45 -5.20 -9.44
C SER A 115 4.93 -3.76 -9.62
N VAL A 116 4.05 -2.78 -9.44
CA VAL A 116 4.36 -1.35 -9.61
C VAL A 116 3.86 -0.51 -8.43
N GLY A 117 4.67 0.46 -7.98
CA GLY A 117 4.27 1.37 -6.91
C GLY A 117 5.16 2.60 -6.73
N ASN A 118 4.85 3.40 -5.71
CA ASN A 118 5.48 4.72 -5.48
C ASN A 118 6.61 4.71 -4.46
N VAL A 119 6.84 3.59 -3.76
CA VAL A 119 7.82 3.50 -2.67
C VAL A 119 9.14 2.98 -3.22
N GLY A 120 10.26 3.59 -2.81
CA GLY A 120 11.60 3.29 -3.30
C GLY A 120 12.02 4.12 -4.52
N SER A 121 11.06 4.66 -5.29
CA SER A 121 11.36 5.50 -6.45
C SER A 121 11.41 6.98 -6.12
N GLU A 122 12.23 7.72 -6.88
CA GLU A 122 12.27 9.18 -6.90
C GLU A 122 10.93 9.77 -7.40
N ASP A 123 10.68 11.06 -7.13
CA ASP A 123 9.47 11.74 -7.60
C ASP A 123 9.39 11.73 -9.14
N GLY A 124 8.20 11.45 -9.66
CA GLY A 124 7.98 11.25 -11.09
C GLY A 124 8.24 9.83 -11.59
N TYR A 125 8.95 9.00 -10.81
CA TYR A 125 9.19 7.59 -11.13
C TYR A 125 8.25 6.65 -10.37
N LYS A 126 8.24 5.39 -10.80
CA LYS A 126 7.61 4.27 -10.10
C LYS A 126 8.64 3.16 -9.89
N THR A 127 8.51 2.46 -8.78
CA THR A 127 9.25 1.22 -8.52
C THR A 127 8.56 0.07 -9.25
N PHE A 128 9.33 -0.70 -10.01
CA PHE A 128 8.90 -1.92 -10.68
C PHE A 128 9.61 -3.12 -10.06
N ILE A 129 8.85 -4.17 -9.72
CA ILE A 129 9.36 -5.48 -9.31
C ILE A 129 8.94 -6.51 -10.35
N ILE A 130 9.91 -7.05 -11.08
CA ILE A 130 9.68 -8.00 -12.17
C ILE A 130 9.85 -9.41 -11.62
N ARG A 131 8.82 -10.27 -11.74
CA ARG A 131 8.80 -11.58 -11.06
C ARG A 131 8.86 -12.76 -12.02
N THR A 132 8.09 -12.72 -13.10
CA THR A 132 7.96 -13.86 -14.01
C THR A 132 8.68 -13.63 -15.34
N LYS A 133 8.90 -14.72 -16.09
CA LYS A 133 9.45 -14.65 -17.45
C LYS A 133 8.62 -13.74 -18.35
N ARG A 134 7.29 -13.86 -18.27
CA ARG A 134 6.35 -13.05 -19.04
C ARG A 134 6.41 -11.57 -18.64
N GLY A 135 6.46 -11.27 -17.34
CA GLY A 135 6.65 -9.90 -16.87
C GLY A 135 7.96 -9.28 -17.36
N LYS A 136 9.06 -10.05 -17.36
CA LYS A 136 10.35 -9.59 -17.88
C LYS A 136 10.34 -9.34 -19.38
N GLU A 137 9.72 -10.22 -20.16
CA GLU A 137 9.54 -10.05 -21.60
C GLU A 137 8.80 -8.75 -21.91
N VAL A 138 7.64 -8.54 -21.28
CA VAL A 138 6.81 -7.34 -21.48
C VAL A 138 7.55 -6.08 -21.04
N PHE A 139 8.25 -6.11 -19.90
CA PHE A 139 9.03 -4.98 -19.42
C PHE A 139 10.16 -4.60 -20.41
N ASN A 140 10.92 -5.59 -20.88
CA ASN A 140 12.00 -5.35 -21.84
C ASN A 140 11.47 -4.78 -23.16
N LEU A 141 10.36 -5.33 -23.67
CA LEU A 141 9.71 -4.79 -24.86
C LEU A 141 9.30 -3.33 -24.67
N ALA A 142 8.79 -2.96 -23.48
CA ALA A 142 8.44 -1.57 -23.20
C ALA A 142 9.66 -0.63 -23.20
N ILE A 143 10.83 -1.09 -22.69
CA ILE A 143 12.09 -0.35 -22.76
C ILE A 143 12.58 -0.23 -24.21
N GLU A 144 12.61 -1.33 -24.95
CA GLU A 144 13.07 -1.38 -26.35
C GLU A 144 12.23 -0.50 -27.28
N ASN A 145 10.92 -0.39 -27.02
CA ASN A 145 10.02 0.48 -27.77
C ASN A 145 10.02 1.94 -27.26
N GLY A 146 10.88 2.30 -26.30
CA GLY A 146 10.98 3.65 -25.76
C GLY A 146 9.76 4.12 -24.96
N LEU A 147 8.94 3.19 -24.47
CA LEU A 147 7.75 3.50 -23.66
C LEU A 147 8.10 3.75 -22.19
N LEU A 148 9.23 3.20 -21.74
CA LEU A 148 9.73 3.33 -20.38
C LEU A 148 11.22 3.65 -20.40
N GLU A 149 11.66 4.37 -19.38
CA GLU A 149 13.07 4.48 -19.00
C GLU A 149 13.25 3.80 -17.65
N ALA A 150 14.36 3.08 -17.47
CA ALA A 150 14.60 2.32 -16.25
C ALA A 150 15.98 2.64 -15.65
N LYS A 151 15.99 2.75 -14.32
CA LYS A 151 17.18 2.91 -13.49
C LYS A 151 17.08 1.89 -12.35
N GLN A 152 18.18 1.26 -11.98
CA GLN A 152 18.22 0.38 -10.81
C GLN A 152 17.99 1.18 -9.53
N LEU A 153 17.31 0.57 -8.58
CA LEU A 153 17.18 1.14 -7.23
C LEU A 153 18.54 1.11 -6.53
N THR A 154 18.74 2.06 -5.62
CA THR A 154 19.85 1.98 -4.66
C THR A 154 19.53 0.96 -3.58
N ILE A 155 20.56 0.45 -2.89
CA ILE A 155 20.39 -0.49 -1.77
C ILE A 155 19.42 0.08 -0.71
N ASP A 156 19.60 1.35 -0.34
CA ASP A 156 18.75 2.02 0.65
C ASP A 156 17.26 2.07 0.21
N ASN A 157 17.02 2.29 -1.08
CA ASN A 157 15.66 2.33 -1.62
C ASN A 157 15.03 0.94 -1.73
N GLU A 158 15.83 -0.09 -2.02
CA GLU A 158 15.39 -1.49 -1.97
C GLU A 158 15.03 -1.91 -0.54
N GLU A 159 15.88 -1.55 0.44
CA GLU A 159 15.65 -1.81 1.86
C GLU A 159 14.36 -1.15 2.35
N LEU A 160 14.10 0.10 1.95
CA LEU A 160 12.85 0.80 2.25
C LEU A 160 11.62 0.02 1.75
N VAL A 161 11.66 -0.53 0.53
CA VAL A 161 10.56 -1.34 -0.02
C VAL A 161 10.37 -2.62 0.81
N LEU A 162 11.47 -3.28 1.18
CA LEU A 162 11.44 -4.50 2.00
C LEU A 162 10.87 -4.23 3.40
N ASP A 163 11.29 -3.15 4.05
CA ASP A 163 10.84 -2.80 5.40
C ASP A 163 9.37 -2.45 5.45
N ILE A 164 8.88 -1.73 4.45
CA ILE A 164 7.46 -1.46 4.31
C ILE A 164 6.67 -2.76 4.05
N THR A 165 7.21 -3.65 3.21
CA THR A 165 6.59 -4.95 2.94
C THR A 165 6.49 -5.80 4.22
N ARG A 166 7.54 -5.83 5.04
CA ARG A 166 7.53 -6.50 6.35
C ARG A 166 6.53 -5.87 7.30
N SER A 167 6.52 -4.53 7.38
CA SER A 167 5.61 -3.76 8.25
C SER A 167 4.15 -4.03 7.93
N ARG A 168 3.82 -4.32 6.66
CA ARG A 168 2.45 -4.71 6.26
C ARG A 168 1.95 -5.96 6.98
N THR A 169 2.84 -6.89 7.31
CA THR A 169 2.48 -8.14 8.00
C THR A 169 2.26 -7.97 9.50
N ASP A 170 2.74 -6.86 10.07
CA ASP A 170 2.83 -6.65 11.52
C ASP A 170 2.10 -5.37 11.96
N ILE A 171 1.05 -4.96 11.23
CA ILE A 171 0.21 -3.81 11.61
C ILE A 171 -0.42 -4.09 12.97
N VAL A 172 -0.12 -3.23 13.93
CA VAL A 172 -0.55 -3.36 15.32
C VAL A 172 -1.20 -2.08 15.78
N LYS A 173 -2.29 -2.22 16.53
CA LYS A 173 -2.97 -1.08 17.11
C LYS A 173 -2.13 -0.52 18.27
N ILE A 174 -2.00 0.80 18.34
CA ILE A 174 -1.52 1.44 19.55
C ILE A 174 -2.59 1.35 20.62
N ASP A 175 -2.26 0.65 21.71
CA ASP A 175 -3.16 0.44 22.84
C ASP A 175 -3.33 1.73 23.64
N LYS A 176 -2.25 2.50 23.80
CA LYS A 176 -2.25 3.74 24.59
C LYS A 176 -1.16 4.70 24.12
N VAL A 177 -1.48 5.98 24.04
CA VAL A 177 -0.51 7.07 23.94
C VAL A 177 -0.42 7.76 25.30
N VAL A 178 0.78 8.02 25.79
CA VAL A 178 1.06 8.75 27.04
C VAL A 178 1.85 10.00 26.70
N ASP A 179 1.23 11.16 26.89
CA ASP A 179 1.91 12.44 26.75
C ASP A 179 2.72 12.75 28.02
N HIS A 180 4.03 12.95 27.86
CA HIS A 180 4.93 13.33 28.95
C HIS A 180 5.22 14.84 28.94
N SER A 181 5.29 15.44 27.75
CA SER A 181 5.46 16.88 27.54
C SER A 181 4.90 17.31 26.17
N SER A 182 5.02 18.60 25.83
CA SER A 182 4.71 19.10 24.48
C SER A 182 5.60 18.51 23.38
N GLU A 183 6.70 17.84 23.74
CA GLU A 183 7.69 17.31 22.81
C GLU A 183 7.87 15.79 22.92
N ILE A 184 7.34 15.16 23.97
CA ILE A 184 7.63 13.75 24.28
C ILE A 184 6.33 12.99 24.52
N LYS A 185 6.17 11.89 23.77
CA LYS A 185 5.10 10.92 23.94
C LYS A 185 5.66 9.50 23.98
N SER A 186 4.98 8.63 24.71
CA SER A 186 5.23 7.20 24.70
C SER A 186 4.04 6.45 24.13
N PHE A 187 4.33 5.44 23.32
CA PHE A 187 3.33 4.60 22.66
C PHE A 187 3.39 3.20 23.24
N LEU A 188 2.27 2.72 23.76
CA LEU A 188 2.11 1.36 24.23
C LEU A 188 1.49 0.52 23.12
N ILE A 189 2.22 -0.49 22.66
CA ILE A 189 1.84 -1.32 21.53
C ILE A 189 1.99 -2.79 21.93
N LYS A 190 1.02 -3.62 21.58
CA LYS A 190 1.13 -5.08 21.69
C LYS A 190 1.15 -5.69 20.31
N ASN A 191 2.27 -6.30 19.95
CA ASN A 191 2.39 -7.09 18.74
C ASN A 191 2.38 -8.58 19.11
N GLU A 192 1.33 -9.30 18.75
CA GLU A 192 1.21 -10.73 19.09
C GLU A 192 2.32 -11.59 18.47
N ARG A 193 2.81 -11.23 17.28
CA ARG A 193 3.88 -11.96 16.60
C ARG A 193 5.22 -11.77 17.29
N ILE A 194 5.54 -10.54 17.68
CA ILE A 194 6.70 -10.22 18.52
C ILE A 194 6.54 -10.88 19.89
N ALA A 195 5.36 -10.78 20.52
CA ALA A 195 5.08 -11.36 21.83
C ALA A 195 5.21 -12.89 21.86
N LYS A 196 4.83 -13.59 20.79
CA LYS A 196 5.02 -15.05 20.65
C LYS A 196 6.48 -15.43 20.38
N ALA A 197 7.25 -14.57 19.71
CA ALA A 197 8.70 -14.73 19.56
C ALA A 197 9.50 -14.31 20.81
N TYR A 198 8.82 -13.75 21.81
CA TYR A 198 9.41 -13.12 22.97
C TYR A 198 9.64 -14.09 24.13
N ARG A 199 10.75 -13.90 24.85
CA ARG A 199 10.98 -14.50 26.18
C ARG A 199 10.67 -13.44 27.26
N PRO A 200 10.03 -13.78 28.39
CA PRO A 200 9.68 -12.81 29.43
C PRO A 200 10.89 -11.99 29.89
N GLY A 201 10.76 -10.65 29.98
CA GLY A 201 11.77 -9.77 30.57
C GLY A 201 12.25 -8.58 29.72
N MET A 202 11.74 -8.41 28.51
CA MET A 202 12.07 -7.25 27.68
C MET A 202 10.79 -6.43 27.41
N PHE A 203 10.85 -5.11 27.52
CA PHE A 203 9.80 -4.21 27.06
C PHE A 203 10.48 -3.21 26.16
N VAL A 204 9.90 -2.93 24.99
CA VAL A 204 10.39 -1.86 24.13
C VAL A 204 9.56 -0.63 24.45
N ILE A 205 10.15 0.33 25.17
CA ILE A 205 9.58 1.66 25.37
C ILE A 205 10.25 2.57 24.34
N LEU A 206 9.51 2.97 23.31
CA LEU A 206 9.99 3.94 22.31
C LEU A 206 9.70 5.36 22.80
N TRP A 207 10.76 6.16 22.88
CA TRP A 207 10.71 7.60 23.12
C TRP A 207 10.89 8.28 21.78
N VAL A 208 9.84 8.91 21.26
CA VAL A 208 9.88 9.59 19.97
C VAL A 208 9.52 11.06 20.20
N LEU A 209 10.29 11.95 19.57
CA LEU A 209 9.97 13.38 19.51
C LEU A 209 8.59 13.56 18.88
N ASN A 210 7.85 14.58 19.31
CA ASN A 210 6.51 14.93 18.85
C ASN A 210 6.51 15.38 17.37
N ALA A 211 6.80 14.43 16.49
CA ALA A 211 6.56 14.49 15.06
C ALA A 211 5.29 13.68 14.79
N ASP A 212 4.49 14.12 13.82
CA ASP A 212 3.31 13.42 13.33
C ASP A 212 3.72 12.10 12.64
N PHE A 213 4.20 11.13 13.42
CA PHE A 213 4.40 9.75 12.99
C PHE A 213 3.17 8.93 13.36
N LEU A 214 2.73 8.14 12.37
CA LEU A 214 1.83 6.98 12.42
C LEU A 214 1.50 6.47 13.84
N PRO A 215 0.22 6.47 14.27
CA PRO A 215 -0.31 5.40 15.09
C PRO A 215 -0.58 4.13 14.28
#